data_AF-A0A938GM94-F1
#
_entry.id   AF-A0A938GM94-F1
#
_cell.length_a   1.000
_cell.length_b   1.000
_cell.length_c   1.000
_cell.angle_alpha   90.00
_cell.angle_beta   90.00
_cell.angle_gamma   90.00
#
_symmetry.space_group_name_H-M   'P 1'
#
loop_
_entity.id
_entity.type
_entity.pdbx_description
1 polymer ?
#
loop_
_entity_poly.entity_id
_entity_poly.type
_entity_poly.pdbx_seq_one_letter_code
_entity_poly.pdbx_strand_id
1 'polypeptide(L)'
;MTKNLLSALLAGSLSLPMLADEGMWLFNQPPRQLLKERHQFEPTDAWMENLQKASVRFNSGGSGSFVSRDGLLLSNHHVAADALQKISSPERNYLRDGFSAKSLKDEVKCLDLELNVLQSIEDVTAQVEAAV
;
A
#
# COMPACT_ATOMS: atom_id res chain seq x y z
N MET A 1 10.38 67.63 -15.60
CA MET A 1 11.22 66.41 -15.63
C MET A 1 11.16 65.82 -14.23
N THR A 2 10.05 65.31 -13.67
CA THR A 2 9.26 64.11 -14.01
C THR A 2 10.12 62.88 -14.31
N LYS A 3 9.85 61.79 -13.56
CA LYS A 3 10.54 60.47 -13.43
C LYS A 3 11.38 60.44 -12.14
N ASN A 4 11.03 59.77 -11.04
CA ASN A 4 10.45 58.44 -10.90
C ASN A 4 9.61 58.35 -9.60
N LEU A 5 8.29 58.52 -9.71
CA LEU A 5 7.35 57.80 -8.84
C LEU A 5 7.09 56.44 -9.51
N LEU A 6 6.83 55.40 -8.71
CA LEU A 6 6.49 54.02 -9.11
C LEU A 6 7.66 53.08 -9.43
N SER A 7 8.45 52.66 -8.44
CA SER A 7 9.17 51.37 -8.52
C SER A 7 9.33 50.62 -7.20
N ALA A 8 8.52 50.94 -6.18
CA ALA A 8 8.34 50.07 -5.03
C ALA A 8 7.07 49.23 -5.24
N LEU A 9 6.99 48.49 -6.36
CA LEU A 9 6.05 47.39 -6.44
C LEU A 9 6.58 46.33 -5.49
N LEU A 10 5.88 46.23 -4.37
CA LEU A 10 5.98 45.24 -3.32
C LEU A 10 6.18 43.84 -3.96
N ALA A 11 7.43 43.42 -4.14
CA ALA A 11 7.79 42.04 -4.50
C ALA A 11 7.66 41.15 -3.25
N GLY A 12 6.50 41.22 -2.59
CA GLY A 12 6.06 40.22 -1.65
C GLY A 12 5.62 39.03 -2.47
N SER A 13 6.57 38.16 -2.82
CA SER A 13 6.26 36.81 -3.24
C SER A 13 5.48 36.17 -2.09
N LEU A 14 4.15 36.15 -2.21
CA LEU A 14 3.30 35.32 -1.37
C LEU A 14 3.74 33.88 -1.64
N SER A 15 4.62 33.35 -0.79
CA SER A 15 4.86 31.91 -0.71
C SER A 15 3.57 31.30 -0.19
N LEU A 16 2.64 31.00 -1.10
CA LEU A 16 1.50 30.16 -0.77
C LEU A 16 2.08 28.83 -0.25
N PRO A 17 1.67 28.33 0.92
CA PRO A 17 2.11 27.03 1.37
C PRO A 17 1.65 26.00 0.32
N MET A 18 2.60 25.33 -0.32
CA MET A 18 2.31 24.10 -1.07
C MET A 18 1.88 23.06 -0.05
N LEU A 19 0.57 22.92 0.14
CA LEU A 19 -0.01 21.81 0.89
C LEU A 19 0.12 20.57 0.00
N ALA A 20 1.11 19.74 0.27
CA ALA A 20 1.16 18.42 -0.33
C ALA A 20 0.03 17.58 0.29
N ASP A 21 -0.86 17.06 -0.57
CA ASP A 21 -1.89 16.08 -0.20
C ASP A 21 -1.33 14.66 -0.01
N GLU A 22 -0.05 14.47 -0.33
CA GLU A 22 0.65 13.19 -0.32
C GLU A 22 0.89 12.64 1.10
N GLY A 23 0.94 11.32 1.22
CA GLY A 23 1.48 10.67 2.40
C GLY A 23 1.36 9.14 2.37
N MET A 24 2.47 8.48 2.66
CA MET A 24 2.51 7.06 3.02
C MET A 24 2.70 6.98 4.53
N TRP A 25 1.64 6.59 5.23
CA TRP A 25 1.59 6.61 6.69
C TRP A 25 1.74 5.20 7.26
N LEU A 26 2.32 5.09 8.46
CA LEU A 26 2.38 3.81 9.15
C LEU A 26 0.99 3.38 9.63
N PHE A 27 0.74 2.08 9.70
CA PHE A 27 -0.53 1.55 10.23
C PHE A 27 -0.78 1.97 11.69
N ASN A 28 0.28 2.09 12.50
CA ASN A 28 0.21 2.53 13.90
C ASN A 28 0.23 4.07 14.05
N GLN A 29 0.34 4.83 12.95
CA GLN A 29 0.32 6.30 12.95
C GLN A 29 -0.52 6.84 11.77
N PRO A 30 -1.81 6.47 11.67
CA PRO A 30 -2.67 6.95 10.58
C PRO A 30 -2.93 8.46 10.70
N PRO A 31 -3.15 9.15 9.57
CA PRO A 31 -3.44 10.59 9.56
C PRO A 31 -4.92 10.84 9.96
N ARG A 32 -5.27 10.55 11.22
CA ARG A 32 -6.67 10.52 11.70
C ARG A 32 -7.42 11.82 11.46
N GLN A 33 -6.77 12.95 11.73
CA GLN A 33 -7.37 14.27 11.51
C GLN A 33 -7.71 14.49 10.04
N LEU A 34 -6.79 14.16 9.13
CA LEU A 34 -6.99 14.26 7.69
C LEU A 34 -8.17 13.39 7.22
N LEU A 35 -8.22 12.13 7.68
CA LEU A 35 -9.29 11.19 7.35
C LEU A 35 -10.65 11.68 7.84
N LYS A 36 -10.71 12.26 9.04
CA LYS A 36 -11.93 12.85 9.60
C LYS A 36 -12.40 14.05 8.77
N GLU A 37 -11.52 15.01 8.52
CA GLU A 37 -11.87 16.26 7.85
C GLU A 37 -12.28 16.05 6.38
N ARG A 38 -11.58 15.16 5.66
CA ARG A 38 -11.80 14.95 4.22
C ARG A 38 -12.79 13.83 3.88
N HIS A 39 -12.86 12.80 4.71
CA HIS A 39 -13.59 11.58 4.40
C HIS A 39 -14.63 11.21 5.46
N GLN A 40 -14.79 12.03 6.52
CA GLN A 40 -15.69 11.75 7.65
C GLN A 40 -15.43 10.36 8.26
N PHE A 41 -14.16 9.94 8.22
CA PHE A 41 -13.74 8.62 8.65
C PHE A 41 -12.76 8.72 9.80
N GLU A 42 -13.14 8.12 10.94
CA GLU A 42 -12.32 8.06 12.14
C GLU A 42 -12.05 6.59 12.48
N PRO A 43 -11.00 5.98 11.91
CA PRO A 43 -10.71 4.58 12.19
C PRO A 43 -10.42 4.41 13.69
N THR A 44 -10.78 3.30 14.30
CA THR A 44 -10.28 2.97 15.65
C THR A 44 -8.90 2.32 15.55
N ASP A 45 -8.22 2.13 16.67
CA ASP A 45 -6.95 1.38 16.68
C ASP A 45 -7.18 -0.08 16.29
N ALA A 46 -8.26 -0.70 16.80
CA ALA A 46 -8.67 -2.05 16.41
C ALA A 46 -8.98 -2.16 14.90
N TRP A 47 -9.57 -1.11 14.30
CA TRP A 47 -9.79 -1.08 12.86
C TRP A 47 -8.47 -1.04 12.08
N MET A 48 -7.51 -0.21 12.52
CA MET A 48 -6.18 -0.12 11.90
C MET A 48 -5.39 -1.42 12.05
N GLU A 49 -5.47 -2.07 13.21
CA GLU A 49 -4.84 -3.38 13.45
C GLU A 49 -5.43 -4.46 12.53
N ASN A 50 -6.76 -4.47 12.36
CA ASN A 50 -7.40 -5.37 11.42
C ASN A 50 -6.98 -5.08 9.98
N LEU A 51 -6.90 -3.80 9.57
CA LEU A 51 -6.40 -3.41 8.26
C LEU A 51 -4.95 -3.90 8.04
N GLN A 52 -4.07 -3.74 9.03
CA GLN A 52 -2.70 -4.21 8.97
C GLN A 52 -2.62 -5.72 8.75
N LYS A 53 -3.37 -6.49 9.56
CA LYS A 53 -3.39 -7.96 9.51
C LYS A 53 -4.10 -8.52 8.26
N ALA A 54 -5.00 -7.74 7.67
CA ALA A 54 -5.65 -8.08 6.40
C ALA A 54 -4.77 -7.76 5.18
N SER A 55 -3.74 -6.92 5.32
CA SER A 55 -2.85 -6.50 4.24
C SER A 55 -1.67 -7.45 4.08
N VAL A 56 -1.32 -7.78 2.85
CA VAL A 56 -0.34 -8.82 2.52
C VAL A 56 0.68 -8.32 1.51
N ARG A 57 1.95 -8.61 1.77
CA ARG A 57 3.06 -8.39 0.83
C ARG A 57 3.38 -9.67 0.09
N PHE A 58 3.48 -9.57 -1.23
CA PHE A 58 3.96 -10.64 -2.09
C PHE A 58 5.50 -10.56 -2.19
N ASN A 59 6.20 -11.68 -1.99
CA ASN A 59 7.67 -11.70 -2.08
C ASN A 59 8.19 -11.38 -3.49
N SER A 60 7.39 -11.65 -4.52
CA SER A 60 7.61 -11.28 -5.92
C SER A 60 7.46 -9.77 -6.21
N GLY A 61 7.09 -8.98 -5.20
CA GLY A 61 6.70 -7.58 -5.34
C GLY A 61 5.20 -7.43 -5.52
N GLY A 62 4.65 -6.31 -5.02
CA GLY A 62 3.22 -6.04 -5.02
C GLY A 62 2.54 -6.28 -3.67
N SER A 63 1.27 -5.89 -3.63
CA SER A 63 0.42 -5.97 -2.44
C SER A 63 -0.83 -6.80 -2.72
N GLY A 64 -1.45 -7.32 -1.67
CA GLY A 64 -2.78 -7.89 -1.72
C GLY A 64 -3.47 -7.83 -0.38
N SER A 65 -4.65 -8.42 -0.31
CA SER A 65 -5.44 -8.46 0.91
C SER A 65 -6.20 -9.76 1.07
N PHE A 66 -6.40 -10.16 2.32
CA PHE A 66 -7.38 -11.19 2.65
C PHE A 66 -8.80 -10.65 2.42
N VAL A 67 -9.61 -11.42 1.70
CA VAL A 67 -11.00 -11.08 1.37
C VAL A 67 -12.00 -12.13 1.85
N SER A 68 -11.53 -13.21 2.50
CA SER A 68 -12.37 -14.19 3.17
C SER A 68 -11.75 -14.69 4.47
N ARG A 69 -12.60 -15.21 5.37
CA ARG A 69 -12.18 -15.86 6.62
C ARG A 69 -11.36 -17.14 6.42
N ASP A 70 -11.49 -17.76 5.24
CA ASP A 70 -10.88 -19.04 4.90
C ASP A 70 -9.55 -18.83 4.16
N GLY A 71 -9.04 -17.59 4.10
CA GLY A 71 -7.73 -17.26 3.57
C GLY A 71 -7.70 -16.91 2.08
N LEU A 72 -8.83 -16.59 1.44
CA LEU A 72 -8.81 -16.12 0.06
C LEU A 72 -8.09 -14.76 -0.03
N LEU A 73 -7.13 -14.65 -0.94
CA LEU A 73 -6.39 -13.41 -1.19
C LEU A 73 -6.72 -12.81 -2.56
N LEU A 74 -6.73 -11.47 -2.59
CA LEU A 74 -6.83 -10.70 -3.82
C LEU A 74 -5.53 -9.93 -4.08
N SER A 75 -5.05 -9.95 -5.31
CA SER A 75 -3.98 -9.09 -5.82
C SER A 75 -4.20 -8.81 -7.31
N ASN A 76 -3.31 -8.05 -7.94
CA ASN A 76 -3.40 -7.73 -9.36
C ASN A 76 -2.87 -8.87 -10.23
N HIS A 77 -3.36 -8.94 -11.47
CA HIS A 77 -2.93 -9.95 -12.44
C HIS A 77 -1.42 -9.90 -12.71
N HIS A 78 -0.82 -8.71 -12.82
CA HIS A 78 0.62 -8.57 -13.08
C HIS A 78 1.48 -9.03 -11.90
N VAL A 79 0.97 -8.94 -10.66
CA VAL A 79 1.65 -9.46 -9.47
C VAL A 79 1.72 -10.99 -9.52
N ALA A 80 0.64 -11.62 -10.01
CA ALA A 80 0.55 -13.07 -10.16
C ALA A 80 1.17 -13.61 -11.46
N ALA A 81 1.62 -12.75 -12.39
CA ALA A 81 2.01 -13.17 -13.74
C ALA A 81 3.17 -14.18 -13.75
N ASP A 82 4.19 -13.98 -12.92
CA ASP A 82 5.31 -14.92 -12.79
C ASP A 82 4.84 -16.30 -12.30
N ALA A 83 3.99 -16.32 -11.27
CA ALA A 83 3.41 -17.56 -10.76
C ALA A 83 2.58 -18.27 -11.84
N LEU A 84 1.68 -17.54 -12.51
CA LEU A 84 0.85 -18.07 -13.60
C LEU A 84 1.69 -18.65 -14.75
N GLN A 85 2.79 -17.98 -15.11
CA GLN A 85 3.70 -18.47 -16.13
C GLN A 85 4.40 -19.77 -15.69
N LYS A 86 4.89 -19.84 -14.45
CA LYS A 86 5.56 -21.03 -13.89
C LYS A 86 4.65 -22.24 -13.78
N ILE A 87 3.38 -22.06 -13.45
CA ILE A 87 2.41 -23.16 -13.34
C ILE A 87 1.77 -23.56 -14.68
N SER A 88 2.03 -22.81 -15.75
CA SER A 88 1.54 -23.12 -17.11
C SER A 88 2.38 -24.22 -17.79
N SER A 89 1.78 -24.90 -18.78
CA SER A 89 2.44 -25.86 -19.68
C SER A 89 2.16 -25.52 -21.15
N PRO A 90 2.83 -26.18 -22.12
CA PRO A 90 2.52 -26.00 -23.54
C PRO A 90 1.04 -26.29 -23.88
N GLU A 91 0.44 -27.26 -23.20
CA GLU A 91 -0.96 -27.66 -23.39
C GLU A 91 -1.94 -26.77 -22.62
N ARG A 92 -1.49 -26.06 -21.58
CA ARG A 92 -2.34 -25.26 -20.71
C ARG A 92 -1.65 -23.98 -20.25
N ASN A 93 -2.01 -22.87 -20.89
CA ASN A 93 -1.44 -21.55 -20.61
C ASN A 93 -2.38 -20.71 -19.75
N TYR A 94 -2.17 -20.72 -18.43
CA TYR A 94 -2.99 -19.97 -17.48
C TYR A 94 -2.84 -18.45 -17.59
N LEU A 95 -1.69 -17.97 -18.07
CA LEU A 95 -1.46 -16.53 -18.27
C LEU A 95 -2.31 -15.99 -19.43
N ARG A 96 -2.44 -16.75 -20.52
CA ARG A 96 -3.24 -16.39 -21.70
C ARG A 96 -4.72 -16.67 -21.52
N ASP A 97 -5.06 -17.89 -21.08
CA ASP A 97 -6.43 -18.40 -21.10
C ASP A 97 -7.19 -18.13 -19.79
N GLY A 98 -6.48 -17.71 -18.75
CA GLY A 98 -7.01 -17.58 -17.40
C GLY A 98 -7.14 -18.92 -16.66
N PHE A 99 -7.46 -18.83 -15.39
CA PHE A 99 -7.64 -19.98 -14.51
C PHE A 99 -8.74 -19.70 -13.48
N SER A 100 -9.57 -20.70 -13.20
CA SER A 100 -10.56 -20.66 -12.13
C SER A 100 -10.72 -22.06 -11.54
N ALA A 101 -10.37 -22.20 -10.27
CA ALA A 101 -10.57 -23.42 -9.50
C ALA A 101 -12.05 -23.52 -9.07
N LYS A 102 -12.69 -24.67 -9.30
CA LYS A 102 -14.10 -24.89 -8.91
C LYS A 102 -14.24 -25.28 -7.43
N SER A 103 -13.16 -25.75 -6.82
CA SER A 103 -13.10 -26.14 -5.42
C SER A 103 -11.68 -26.01 -4.88
N LEU A 104 -11.50 -26.01 -3.55
CA LEU A 104 -10.19 -25.86 -2.91
C LEU A 104 -9.16 -26.91 -3.35
N LYS A 105 -9.61 -28.13 -3.64
CA LYS A 105 -8.73 -29.21 -4.15
C LYS A 105 -8.22 -28.97 -5.58
N ASP A 106 -8.89 -28.09 -6.33
CA ASP A 106 -8.51 -27.74 -7.69
C ASP A 106 -7.53 -26.55 -7.73
N GLU A 107 -7.25 -25.91 -6.58
CA GLU A 107 -6.26 -24.85 -6.48
C GLU A 107 -4.85 -25.36 -6.76
N VAL A 108 -4.09 -24.61 -7.55
CA VAL A 108 -2.73 -24.99 -7.97
C VAL A 108 -1.72 -24.34 -7.04
N LYS A 109 -0.79 -25.15 -6.52
CA LYS A 109 0.29 -24.67 -5.66
C LYS A 109 1.29 -23.83 -6.45
N CYS A 110 1.58 -22.64 -5.96
CA CYS A 110 2.67 -21.79 -6.44
C CYS A 110 3.89 -22.00 -5.54
N LEU A 111 4.83 -22.86 -5.96
CA LEU A 111 5.90 -23.38 -5.08
C LEU A 111 6.90 -22.32 -4.58
N ASP A 112 7.11 -21.25 -5.34
CA ASP A 112 8.10 -20.21 -5.01
C ASP A 112 7.45 -18.91 -4.48
N LEU A 113 6.12 -18.91 -4.31
CA LEU A 113 5.37 -17.74 -3.86
C LEU A 113 5.29 -17.73 -2.34
N GLU A 114 5.74 -16.63 -1.74
CA GLU A 114 5.63 -16.38 -0.30
C GLU A 114 4.81 -15.12 -0.05
N LEU A 115 3.94 -15.20 0.95
CA LEU A 115 3.09 -14.12 1.39
C LEU A 115 3.48 -13.72 2.81
N ASN A 116 3.71 -12.43 3.01
CA ASN A 116 4.15 -11.86 4.28
C ASN A 116 3.04 -10.99 4.88
N VAL A 117 2.72 -11.22 6.15
CA VAL A 117 1.71 -10.46 6.90
C VAL A 117 2.39 -9.74 8.06
N LEU A 118 2.22 -8.42 8.13
CA LEU A 118 2.78 -7.61 9.20
C LEU A 118 2.01 -7.85 10.50
N GLN A 119 2.65 -8.51 11.47
CA GLN A 119 2.01 -8.83 12.76
C GLN A 119 2.04 -7.66 13.74
N SER A 120 3.15 -6.92 13.83
CA SER A 120 3.34 -5.81 14.75
C SER A 120 4.32 -4.77 14.19
N ILE A 121 4.22 -3.55 14.71
CA ILE A 121 5.16 -2.46 14.49
C ILE A 121 5.58 -1.96 15.88
N GLU A 122 6.87 -1.91 16.14
CA GLU A 122 7.45 -1.45 17.40
C GLU A 122 8.48 -0.35 17.12
N ASP A 123 8.44 0.73 17.91
CA ASP A 123 9.46 1.77 17.86
C ASP A 123 10.67 1.32 18.69
N VAL A 124 11.74 0.95 17.98
CA VAL A 124 13.00 0.51 18.56
C VAL A 124 14.12 1.55 18.38
N THR A 125 13.78 2.81 18.08
CA THR A 125 14.76 3.86 17.72
C THR A 125 15.85 4.01 18.79
N ALA A 126 15.47 4.15 20.06
CA ALA A 126 16.42 4.30 21.16
C ALA A 126 17.35 3.08 21.34
N GLN A 127 16.86 1.86 21.06
CA GLN A 127 17.66 0.64 21.17
C GLN A 127 18.74 0.59 20.07
N VAL A 128 18.38 1.03 18.86
CA VAL A 128 19.29 1.10 17.72
C VAL A 128 20.32 2.21 17.92
N GLU A 129 19.90 3.40 18.36
CA GLU A 129 20.81 4.53 18.62
C GLU A 129 21.84 4.23 19.71
N ALA A 130 21.48 3.44 20.72
CA ALA A 130 22.41 3.04 21.77
C ALA A 130 23.49 2.04 21.31
N ALA A 131 23.33 1.44 20.12
CA ALA A 131 24.23 0.41 19.59
C ALA A 131 25.24 0.94 18.54
N VAL A 132 25.21 2.24 18.23
CA VAL A 132 26.09 2.93 17.27
C VAL A 132 27.02 3.89 18.00
#